data_AF-A0A812F492-F1
#
_entry.id   AF-A0A812F492-F1
#
_cell.length_a   1.000
_cell.length_b   1.000
_cell.length_c   1.000
_cell.angle_alpha   90.00
_cell.angle_beta   90.00
_cell.angle_gamma   90.00
#
_symmetry.space_group_name_H-M   'P 1'
#
loop_
_entity.id
_entity.type
_entity.pdbx_description
1 polymer ?
#
loop_
_entity_poly.entity_id
_entity_poly.type
_entity_poly.pdbx_seq_one_letter_code
_entity_poly.pdbx_strand_id
1 'polypeptide(L)'
;MLDISDLKEKMILLGITAVVFLPLRLLASHYLFDHWLGNLGIATLISVTLIILIKKEKLGRLGIIFKKQITKTLWSKSAKIIVCTLVIFMVYFGTTILLVDRGNTIYYEDKLILSDAIAQKDVDRVVLEGLSGPAIAHEVPLLAYFHYMEYIFSISYAMLNDATGGWLVNLHLIMFMEQVEILGLLWFFKRYFRPAIIS
;
A
#
# COMPACT_ATOMS: atom_id res chain seq x y z
N MET A 1 -5.23 -14.54 -27.16
CA MET A 1 -6.71 -14.54 -27.07
C MET A 1 -7.07 -14.47 -25.60
N LEU A 2 -7.74 -13.41 -25.15
CA LEU A 2 -8.06 -13.17 -23.73
C LEU A 2 -9.21 -14.12 -23.34
N ASP A 3 -8.95 -15.09 -22.46
CA ASP A 3 -9.99 -16.02 -22.00
C ASP A 3 -10.88 -15.32 -20.97
N ILE A 4 -12.10 -14.97 -21.36
CA ILE A 4 -13.08 -14.25 -20.54
C ILE A 4 -13.43 -15.06 -19.29
N SER A 5 -13.35 -16.41 -19.33
CA SER A 5 -13.56 -17.26 -18.17
C SER A 5 -12.44 -17.09 -17.13
N ASP A 6 -11.19 -17.06 -17.57
CA ASP A 6 -10.02 -16.83 -16.70
C ASP A 6 -10.04 -15.42 -16.09
N LEU A 7 -10.52 -14.42 -16.84
CA LEU A 7 -10.70 -13.05 -16.32
C LEU A 7 -11.79 -12.99 -15.24
N LYS A 8 -12.94 -13.65 -15.45
CA LYS A 8 -14.02 -13.71 -14.46
C LYS A 8 -13.58 -14.39 -13.18
N GLU A 9 -12.88 -15.53 -13.27
CA GLU A 9 -12.33 -16.22 -12.11
C GLU A 9 -11.36 -15.33 -11.31
N LYS A 10 -10.49 -14.58 -12.00
CA LYS A 10 -9.57 -13.63 -11.37
C LYS A 10 -10.30 -12.47 -10.68
N MET A 11 -11.33 -11.90 -11.30
CA MET A 11 -12.11 -10.83 -10.69
C MET A 11 -12.90 -11.31 -9.47
N ILE A 12 -13.48 -12.51 -9.53
CA ILE A 12 -14.18 -13.12 -8.39
C ILE A 12 -13.21 -13.36 -7.24
N LEU A 13 -12.03 -13.93 -7.54
CA LEU A 13 -10.98 -14.13 -6.55
C LEU A 13 -10.54 -12.82 -5.91
N LEU A 14 -10.23 -11.81 -6.73
CA LEU A 14 -9.80 -10.49 -6.27
C LEU A 14 -10.88 -9.81 -5.42
N GLY A 15 -12.14 -9.88 -5.84
CA GLY A 15 -13.27 -9.34 -5.09
C GLY A 15 -13.49 -10.04 -3.75
N ILE A 16 -13.46 -11.37 -3.71
CA ILE A 16 -13.61 -12.12 -2.45
C ILE A 16 -12.44 -11.82 -1.52
N THR A 17 -11.21 -11.80 -2.02
CA THR A 17 -10.06 -11.47 -1.18
C THR A 17 -10.11 -10.04 -0.69
N ALA A 18 -10.46 -9.06 -1.53
CA ALA A 18 -10.56 -7.67 -1.11
C ALA A 18 -11.67 -7.46 -0.07
N VAL A 19 -12.87 -7.99 -0.31
CA VAL A 19 -14.03 -7.81 0.57
C VAL A 19 -13.88 -8.54 1.91
N VAL A 20 -13.16 -9.66 1.95
CA VAL A 20 -12.97 -10.40 3.20
C VAL A 20 -11.73 -9.89 3.96
N PHE A 21 -10.60 -9.69 3.27
CA PHE A 21 -9.35 -9.35 3.93
C PHE A 21 -9.25 -7.85 4.27
N LEU A 22 -9.83 -6.94 3.48
CA LEU A 22 -9.73 -5.51 3.76
C LEU A 22 -10.48 -5.10 5.04
N PRO A 23 -11.76 -5.46 5.27
CA PRO A 23 -12.44 -5.15 6.52
C PRO A 23 -11.80 -5.86 7.71
N LEU A 24 -11.33 -7.09 7.52
CA LEU A 24 -10.61 -7.81 8.57
C LEU A 24 -9.33 -7.08 8.98
N ARG A 25 -8.57 -6.53 8.03
CA ARG A 25 -7.36 -5.74 8.31
C ARG A 25 -7.67 -4.40 8.98
N LEU A 26 -8.76 -3.75 8.57
CA LEU A 26 -9.23 -2.52 9.23
C LEU A 26 -9.65 -2.80 10.69
N LEU A 27 -10.32 -3.92 10.94
CA LEU A 27 -10.69 -4.33 12.29
C LEU A 27 -9.46 -4.77 13.10
N ALA A 28 -8.51 -5.47 12.49
CA ALA A 28 -7.28 -5.89 13.17
C ALA A 28 -6.40 -4.70 13.57
N SER A 29 -6.28 -3.68 12.71
CA SER A 29 -5.53 -2.46 13.04
C SER A 29 -6.22 -1.60 14.09
N HIS A 30 -7.56 -1.61 14.15
CA HIS A 30 -8.31 -0.81 15.12
C HIS A 30 -8.44 -1.48 16.50
N TYR A 31 -8.57 -2.81 16.56
CA TYR A 31 -8.93 -3.51 17.80
C TYR A 31 -7.83 -4.38 18.40
N LEU A 32 -6.89 -4.91 17.59
CA LEU A 32 -6.02 -6.00 18.06
C LEU A 32 -4.62 -5.54 18.42
N PHE A 33 -4.05 -4.50 17.79
CA PHE A 33 -2.70 -4.03 18.12
C PHE A 33 -2.47 -2.56 17.73
N ASP A 34 -2.02 -1.72 18.68
CA ASP A 34 -1.51 -0.35 18.47
C ASP A 34 -0.20 -0.30 17.63
N HIS A 35 0.25 -1.45 17.12
CA HIS A 35 1.52 -1.62 16.44
C HIS A 35 1.32 -2.29 15.08
N TRP A 36 1.95 -1.70 14.06
CA TRP A 36 1.98 -2.16 12.67
C TRP A 36 2.36 -3.64 12.49
N LEU A 37 3.17 -4.19 13.40
CA LEU A 37 3.58 -5.60 13.45
C LEU A 37 2.43 -6.57 13.75
N GLY A 38 1.43 -6.15 14.53
CA GLY A 38 0.28 -7.00 14.87
C GLY A 38 -0.63 -7.27 13.68
N ASN A 39 -0.81 -6.25 12.82
CA ASN A 39 -1.61 -6.37 11.60
C ASN A 39 -0.97 -7.32 10.58
N LEU A 40 0.37 -7.31 10.47
CA LEU A 40 1.12 -8.29 9.67
C LEU A 40 0.88 -9.73 10.14
N GLY A 41 0.93 -9.97 11.44
CA GLY A 41 0.88 -11.32 12.01
C GLY A 41 -0.44 -12.05 11.72
N ILE A 42 -1.57 -11.36 11.88
CA ILE A 42 -2.91 -11.96 11.71
C ILE A 42 -3.17 -12.28 10.24
N ALA A 43 -2.94 -11.32 9.35
CA ALA A 43 -3.16 -11.54 7.92
C ALA A 43 -2.26 -12.66 7.40
N THR A 44 -0.97 -12.65 7.78
CA THR A 44 -0.02 -13.71 7.39
C THR A 44 -0.46 -15.08 7.93
N LEU A 45 -0.89 -15.16 9.19
CA LEU A 45 -1.36 -16.40 9.79
C LEU A 45 -2.58 -16.97 9.06
N ILE A 46 -3.53 -16.11 8.69
CA ILE A 46 -4.73 -16.50 7.95
C ILE A 46 -4.34 -16.95 6.54
N SER A 47 -3.51 -16.18 5.85
CA SER A 47 -2.97 -16.52 4.53
C SER A 47 -2.31 -17.90 4.54
N VAL A 48 -1.40 -18.15 5.49
CA VAL A 48 -0.71 -19.45 5.68
C VAL A 48 -1.69 -20.58 6.01
N THR A 49 -2.67 -20.34 6.88
CA THR A 49 -3.69 -21.34 7.23
C THR A 49 -4.52 -21.73 6.01
N LEU A 50 -4.95 -20.75 5.23
CA LEU A 50 -5.74 -20.96 4.00
C LEU A 50 -4.94 -21.80 3.00
N ILE A 51 -3.63 -21.53 2.86
CA ILE A 51 -2.72 -22.34 2.03
C ILE A 51 -2.61 -23.78 2.52
N ILE A 52 -2.43 -24.00 3.83
CA ILE A 52 -2.34 -25.34 4.40
C ILE A 52 -3.63 -26.13 4.11
N LEU A 53 -4.80 -25.48 4.24
CA LEU A 53 -6.09 -26.08 3.92
C LEU A 53 -6.26 -26.39 2.43
N ILE A 54 -5.75 -25.53 1.54
CA ILE A 54 -5.73 -25.78 0.09
C ILE A 54 -4.86 -27.01 -0.22
N LYS A 55 -3.67 -27.09 0.39
CA LYS A 55 -2.76 -28.22 0.18
C LYS A 55 -3.33 -29.54 0.70
N LYS A 56 -4.11 -29.48 1.79
CA LYS A 56 -4.84 -30.63 2.34
C LYS A 56 -6.17 -30.93 1.63
N GLU A 57 -6.46 -30.23 0.52
CA GLU A 57 -7.67 -30.38 -0.29
C GLU A 57 -8.99 -30.18 0.50
N LYS A 58 -8.92 -29.49 1.65
CA LYS A 58 -10.07 -29.26 2.55
C LYS A 58 -10.99 -28.12 2.12
N LEU A 59 -10.63 -27.37 1.07
CA LEU A 59 -11.37 -26.19 0.59
C LEU A 59 -12.23 -26.47 -0.66
N GLY A 60 -12.39 -27.75 -1.04
CA GLY A 60 -13.27 -28.16 -2.14
C GLY A 60 -12.95 -27.46 -3.47
N ARG A 61 -13.99 -27.00 -4.19
CA ARG A 61 -13.85 -26.35 -5.51
C ARG A 61 -13.06 -25.04 -5.46
N LEU A 62 -13.22 -24.23 -4.41
CA LEU A 62 -12.47 -22.98 -4.25
C LEU A 62 -10.98 -23.24 -4.09
N GLY A 63 -10.60 -24.27 -3.33
CA GLY A 63 -9.20 -24.66 -3.17
C GLY A 63 -8.54 -25.09 -4.48
N ILE A 64 -9.27 -25.80 -5.34
CA ILE A 64 -8.77 -26.23 -6.65
C ILE A 64 -8.53 -25.02 -7.57
N ILE A 65 -9.48 -24.10 -7.64
CA ILE A 65 -9.37 -22.86 -8.45
C ILE A 65 -8.19 -22.01 -7.94
N PHE A 66 -8.09 -21.82 -6.63
CA PHE A 66 -7.03 -21.04 -6.00
C PHE A 66 -5.64 -21.63 -6.26
N LYS A 67 -5.49 -22.96 -6.10
CA LYS A 67 -4.25 -23.68 -6.40
C LYS A 67 -3.85 -23.50 -7.87
N LYS A 68 -4.79 -23.71 -8.80
CA LYS A 68 -4.55 -23.55 -10.25
C LYS A 68 -4.11 -22.13 -10.60
N GLN A 69 -4.80 -21.12 -10.06
CA GLN A 69 -4.48 -19.72 -10.33
C GLN A 69 -3.14 -19.32 -9.70
N ILE A 70 -2.83 -19.72 -8.46
CA ILE A 70 -1.54 -19.42 -7.82
C ILE A 70 -0.38 -20.06 -8.58
N THR A 71 -0.47 -21.35 -8.92
CA THR A 71 0.63 -22.04 -9.62
C THR A 71 0.85 -21.47 -11.02
N LYS A 72 -0.23 -21.16 -11.75
CA LYS A 72 -0.17 -20.48 -13.07
C LYS A 72 0.45 -19.08 -12.92
N THR A 73 0.03 -18.34 -11.91
CA THR A 73 0.50 -16.96 -11.68
C THR A 73 1.98 -16.92 -11.31
N LEU A 74 2.42 -17.76 -10.37
CA LEU A 74 3.80 -17.80 -9.87
C LEU A 74 4.86 -18.16 -10.92
N TRP A 75 4.53 -19.05 -11.86
CA TRP A 75 5.48 -19.54 -12.86
C TRP A 75 5.34 -18.92 -14.24
N SER A 76 4.31 -18.10 -14.46
CA SER A 76 4.13 -17.39 -15.73
C SER A 76 5.06 -16.17 -15.86
N LYS A 77 5.24 -15.69 -17.10
CA LYS A 77 5.90 -14.39 -17.36
C LYS A 77 5.18 -13.23 -16.65
N SER A 78 3.88 -13.37 -16.39
CA SER A 78 3.05 -12.40 -15.65
C SER A 78 3.45 -12.25 -14.18
N ALA A 79 4.16 -13.23 -13.59
CA ALA A 79 4.69 -13.12 -12.23
C ALA A 79 5.60 -11.89 -12.06
N LYS A 80 6.44 -11.61 -13.06
CA LYS A 80 7.36 -10.46 -13.03
C LYS A 80 6.59 -9.13 -13.05
N ILE A 81 5.53 -9.06 -13.84
CA ILE A 81 4.66 -7.88 -13.92
C ILE A 81 3.98 -7.65 -12.58
N ILE A 82 3.42 -8.71 -11.97
CA ILE A 82 2.77 -8.63 -10.66
C ILE A 82 3.76 -8.15 -9.60
N VAL A 83 4.96 -8.73 -9.52
CA VAL A 83 5.98 -8.28 -8.58
C VAL A 83 6.36 -6.81 -8.81
N CYS A 84 6.53 -6.39 -10.06
CA CYS A 84 6.80 -5.00 -10.39
C CYS A 84 5.68 -4.06 -9.91
N THR A 85 4.42 -4.42 -10.18
CA THR A 85 3.24 -3.67 -9.74
C THR A 85 3.16 -3.60 -8.21
N LEU A 86 3.41 -4.69 -7.50
CA LEU A 86 3.44 -4.71 -6.02
C LEU A 86 4.52 -3.77 -5.47
N VAL A 87 5.71 -3.76 -6.08
CA VAL A 87 6.81 -2.87 -5.68
C VAL A 87 6.45 -1.40 -5.93
N ILE A 88 5.83 -1.08 -7.08
CA ILE A 88 5.38 0.28 -7.38
C ILE A 88 4.35 0.75 -6.36
N PHE A 89 3.34 -0.08 -6.04
CA PHE A 89 2.36 0.25 -5.01
C PHE A 89 2.98 0.38 -3.63
N MET A 90 3.94 -0.49 -3.29
CA MET A 90 4.68 -0.40 -2.02
C MET A 90 5.42 0.93 -1.89
N VAL A 91 6.11 1.38 -2.95
CA VAL A 91 6.78 2.68 -2.98
C VAL A 91 5.75 3.81 -2.87
N TYR A 92 4.63 3.74 -3.60
CA TYR A 92 3.58 4.75 -3.54
C TYR A 92 2.99 4.92 -2.12
N PHE A 93 2.59 3.82 -1.48
CA PHE A 93 2.02 3.87 -0.13
C PHE A 93 3.06 4.31 0.90
N GLY A 94 4.29 3.79 0.82
CA GLY A 94 5.38 4.18 1.71
C GLY A 94 5.75 5.66 1.60
N THR A 95 5.88 6.18 0.37
CA THR A 95 6.16 7.59 0.13
C THR A 95 5.06 8.48 0.65
N THR A 96 3.78 8.10 0.49
CA THR A 96 2.66 8.89 1.03
C THR A 96 2.72 8.99 2.56
N ILE A 97 3.04 7.90 3.25
CA ILE A 97 3.23 7.91 4.72
C ILE A 97 4.36 8.87 5.11
N LEU A 98 5.50 8.81 4.41
CA LEU A 98 6.64 9.70 4.66
C LEU A 98 6.33 11.17 4.38
N LEU A 99 5.58 11.47 3.32
CA LEU A 99 5.17 12.83 2.99
C LEU A 99 4.25 13.42 4.06
N VAL A 100 3.31 12.64 4.59
CA VAL A 100 2.48 13.08 5.73
C VAL A 100 3.34 13.36 6.95
N ASP A 101 4.27 12.47 7.27
CA ASP A 101 5.20 12.64 8.40
C ASP A 101 6.04 13.92 8.25
N ARG A 102 6.61 14.16 7.06
CA ARG A 102 7.37 15.39 6.78
C ARG A 102 6.51 16.65 6.83
N GLY A 103 5.26 16.59 6.36
CA GLY A 103 4.32 17.72 6.47
C GLY A 103 3.93 18.04 7.91
N ASN A 104 3.97 17.04 8.82
CA ASN A 104 3.68 17.20 10.23
C ASN A 104 4.91 17.49 11.11
N THR A 105 6.12 17.40 10.57
CA THR A 105 7.37 17.58 11.31
C THR A 105 8.21 18.72 10.75
N ILE A 106 8.67 18.59 9.50
CA ILE A 106 9.57 19.54 8.85
C ILE A 106 8.80 20.79 8.38
N TYR A 107 7.65 20.59 7.75
CA TYR A 107 6.86 21.68 7.14
C TYR A 107 5.63 22.07 7.96
N TYR A 108 5.67 21.80 9.28
CA TYR A 108 4.53 21.98 10.16
C TYR A 108 4.02 23.42 10.22
N GLU A 109 4.93 24.39 10.34
CA GLU A 109 4.57 25.82 10.41
C GLU A 109 3.93 26.31 9.11
N ASP A 110 4.55 25.98 7.96
CA ASP A 110 4.03 26.32 6.63
C ASP A 110 2.65 25.67 6.39
N LYS A 111 2.44 24.44 6.88
CA LYS A 111 1.14 23.75 6.87
C LYS A 111 0.10 24.53 7.68
N LEU A 112 0.44 25.02 8.88
CA LEU A 112 -0.49 25.77 9.73
C LEU A 112 -0.93 27.07 9.07
N ILE A 113 0.02 27.85 8.54
CA ILE A 113 -0.25 29.11 7.82
C ILE A 113 -1.20 28.86 6.66
N LEU A 114 -0.93 27.82 5.85
CA LEU A 114 -1.78 27.47 4.71
C LEU A 114 -3.16 26.96 5.16
N SER A 115 -3.24 26.19 6.25
CA SER A 115 -4.51 25.68 6.76
C SER A 115 -5.44 26.79 7.26
N ASP A 116 -4.90 27.80 7.93
CA ASP A 116 -5.64 28.97 8.42
C ASP A 116 -6.14 29.83 7.26
N ALA A 117 -5.28 30.08 6.28
CA ALA A 117 -5.65 30.79 5.05
C ALA A 117 -6.82 30.13 4.29
N ILE A 118 -6.78 28.81 4.13
CA ILE A 118 -7.86 28.06 3.47
C ILE A 118 -9.14 28.13 4.31
N ALA A 119 -9.05 28.03 5.63
CA ALA A 119 -10.20 28.13 6.52
C ALA A 119 -10.88 29.51 6.44
N GLN A 120 -10.09 30.58 6.34
CA GLN A 120 -10.58 31.96 6.24
C GLN A 120 -11.03 32.34 4.81
N LYS A 121 -10.81 31.48 3.81
CA LYS A 121 -11.06 31.73 2.38
C LYS A 121 -10.33 32.96 1.83
N ASP A 122 -9.23 33.34 2.48
CA ASP A 122 -8.40 34.50 2.12
C ASP A 122 -7.02 34.00 1.67
N VAL A 123 -6.99 33.39 0.49
CA VAL A 123 -5.77 32.79 -0.09
C VAL A 123 -4.95 33.83 -0.87
N ASP A 124 -5.39 35.09 -0.90
CA ASP A 124 -4.84 36.13 -1.76
C ASP A 124 -3.51 36.69 -1.21
N ARG A 125 -2.40 36.25 -1.82
CA ARG A 125 -1.02 36.80 -1.75
C ARG A 125 -0.29 36.88 -0.40
N VAL A 126 -0.92 37.32 0.69
CA VAL A 126 -0.27 37.52 2.01
C VAL A 126 0.23 36.21 2.61
N VAL A 127 -0.45 35.10 2.29
CA VAL A 127 -0.16 33.75 2.78
C VAL A 127 1.09 33.15 2.13
N LEU A 128 1.38 33.49 0.87
CA LEU A 128 2.50 32.92 0.12
C LEU A 128 3.85 33.56 0.49
N GLU A 129 3.85 34.81 0.94
CA GLU A 129 5.07 35.53 1.37
C GLU A 129 5.55 35.08 2.77
N GLY A 130 4.67 34.48 3.58
CA GLY A 130 4.98 33.97 4.92
C GLY A 130 5.51 32.53 4.96
N LEU A 131 5.59 31.84 3.82
CA LEU A 131 6.05 30.46 3.76
C LEU A 131 7.58 30.40 3.76
N SER A 132 8.13 29.56 4.64
CA SER A 132 9.59 29.33 4.69
C SER A 132 10.07 28.57 3.46
N GLY A 133 9.20 27.70 2.92
CA GLY A 133 9.51 26.89 1.76
C GLY A 133 10.51 25.77 2.06
N PRO A 134 10.92 24.99 1.05
CA PRO A 134 11.94 23.97 1.24
C PRO A 134 13.30 24.59 1.56
N ALA A 135 14.07 23.97 2.45
CA ALA A 135 15.42 24.42 2.81
C ALA A 135 16.42 24.10 1.69
N ILE A 136 16.42 24.89 0.61
CA ILE A 136 17.27 24.66 -0.57
C ILE A 136 18.59 25.42 -0.40
N ALA A 137 19.55 24.84 0.32
CA ALA A 137 20.90 25.39 0.40
C ALA A 137 21.72 24.99 -0.84
N HIS A 138 21.82 25.89 -1.83
CA HIS A 138 22.78 25.82 -2.95
C HIS A 138 22.78 24.47 -3.72
N GLU A 139 21.61 24.06 -4.19
CA GLU A 139 21.46 22.78 -4.88
C GLU A 139 21.45 22.89 -6.41
N VAL A 140 21.80 21.79 -7.07
CA VAL A 140 21.68 21.61 -8.53
C VAL A 140 20.19 21.77 -8.94
N PRO A 141 19.86 22.43 -10.06
CA PRO A 141 18.46 22.78 -10.40
C PRO A 141 17.47 21.61 -10.41
N LEU A 142 17.93 20.41 -10.74
CA LEU A 142 17.09 19.19 -10.72
C LEU A 142 16.70 18.78 -9.30
N LEU A 143 17.62 18.86 -8.33
CA LEU A 143 17.33 18.55 -6.93
C LEU A 143 16.36 19.56 -6.32
N ALA A 144 16.55 20.84 -6.62
CA ALA A 144 15.63 21.89 -6.19
C ALA A 144 14.19 21.58 -6.59
N TYR A 145 13.96 21.10 -7.83
CA TYR A 145 12.62 20.69 -8.28
C TYR A 145 12.03 19.55 -7.44
N PHE A 146 12.84 18.54 -7.10
CA PHE A 146 12.40 17.43 -6.25
C PHE A 146 12.02 17.90 -4.85
N HIS A 147 12.81 18.80 -4.25
CA HIS A 147 12.50 19.37 -2.93
C HIS A 147 11.23 20.22 -2.94
N TYR A 148 10.97 20.98 -4.01
CA TYR A 148 9.70 21.70 -4.17
C TYR A 148 8.51 20.75 -4.31
N MET A 149 8.64 19.69 -5.10
CA MET A 149 7.59 18.68 -5.23
C MET A 149 7.32 18.00 -3.89
N GLU A 150 8.36 17.57 -3.20
CA GLU A 150 8.27 17.00 -1.87
C GLU A 150 7.56 17.93 -0.89
N TYR A 151 7.95 19.21 -0.86
CA TYR A 151 7.34 20.24 -0.03
C TYR A 151 5.83 20.36 -0.26
N ILE A 152 5.41 20.55 -1.52
CA ILE A 152 3.99 20.70 -1.89
C ILE A 152 3.20 19.45 -1.51
N PHE A 153 3.71 18.27 -1.86
CA PHE A 153 3.01 17.02 -1.55
C PHE A 153 2.97 16.74 -0.06
N SER A 154 4.02 17.04 0.69
CA SER A 154 4.08 16.82 2.14
C SER A 154 3.01 17.63 2.87
N ILE A 155 2.93 18.94 2.58
CA ILE A 155 1.91 19.82 3.15
C ILE A 155 0.51 19.33 2.75
N SER A 156 0.31 19.08 1.45
CA SER A 156 -1.01 18.67 0.93
C SER A 156 -1.51 17.36 1.54
N TYR A 157 -0.64 16.33 1.61
CA TYR A 157 -1.01 15.05 2.19
C TYR A 157 -1.19 15.13 3.70
N ALA A 158 -0.39 15.94 4.41
CA ALA A 158 -0.58 16.15 5.84
C ALA A 158 -1.92 16.84 6.15
N MET A 159 -2.27 17.89 5.40
CA MET A 159 -3.58 18.54 5.53
C MET A 159 -4.73 17.58 5.20
N LEU A 160 -4.58 16.75 4.17
CA LEU A 160 -5.57 15.72 3.85
C LEU A 160 -5.69 14.68 4.97
N ASN A 161 -4.57 14.29 5.58
CA ASN A 161 -4.56 13.39 6.72
C ASN A 161 -5.29 14.00 7.93
N ASP A 162 -5.04 15.27 8.23
CA ASP A 162 -5.72 16.00 9.31
C ASP A 162 -7.23 16.10 9.04
N ALA A 163 -7.62 16.43 7.79
CA ALA A 163 -9.01 16.50 7.36
C ALA A 163 -9.74 15.14 7.41
N THR A 164 -9.01 14.03 7.27
CA THR A 164 -9.54 12.67 7.37
C THR A 164 -9.41 12.09 8.79
N GLY A 165 -8.92 12.86 9.77
CA GLY A 165 -8.73 12.39 11.14
C GLY A 165 -7.72 11.26 11.28
N GLY A 166 -6.67 11.24 10.44
CA GLY A 166 -5.62 10.21 10.45
C GLY A 166 -5.93 8.96 9.62
N TRP A 167 -7.10 8.88 8.99
CA TRP A 167 -7.49 7.72 8.18
C TRP A 167 -6.61 7.54 6.95
N LEU A 168 -6.13 8.63 6.35
CA LEU A 168 -5.26 8.55 5.18
C LEU A 168 -4.01 7.73 5.48
N VAL A 169 -3.25 8.09 6.51
CA VAL A 169 -2.04 7.36 6.92
C VAL A 169 -2.37 5.94 7.34
N ASN A 170 -3.43 5.72 8.12
CA ASN A 170 -3.80 4.39 8.58
C ASN A 170 -4.10 3.44 7.41
N LEU A 171 -4.92 3.88 6.44
CA LEU A 171 -5.22 3.08 5.26
C LEU A 171 -3.97 2.84 4.41
N HIS A 172 -3.14 3.86 4.18
CA HIS A 172 -1.90 3.70 3.40
C HIS A 172 -0.92 2.74 4.08
N LEU A 173 -0.85 2.77 5.43
CA LEU A 173 -0.06 1.82 6.20
C LEU A 173 -0.57 0.39 6.01
N ILE A 174 -1.88 0.16 6.13
CA ILE A 174 -2.48 -1.16 5.89
C ILE A 174 -2.16 -1.67 4.49
N MET A 175 -2.36 -0.83 3.47
CA MET A 175 -2.11 -1.18 2.07
C MET A 175 -0.61 -1.42 1.79
N PHE A 176 0.27 -0.68 2.45
CA PHE A 176 1.72 -0.89 2.41
C PHE A 176 2.10 -2.26 3.01
N MET A 177 1.59 -2.58 4.21
CA MET A 177 1.86 -3.86 4.86
C MET A 177 1.34 -5.04 4.03
N GLU A 178 0.20 -4.87 3.35
CA GLU A 178 -0.32 -5.85 2.41
C GLU A 178 0.66 -6.15 1.27
N GLN A 179 1.31 -5.12 0.69
CA GLN A 179 2.29 -5.36 -0.37
C GLN A 179 3.49 -6.16 0.14
N VAL A 180 3.97 -5.83 1.35
CA VAL A 180 5.08 -6.55 2.02
C VAL A 180 4.70 -8.02 2.26
N GLU A 181 3.50 -8.27 2.78
CA GLU A 181 3.00 -9.62 3.02
C GLU A 181 2.88 -10.42 1.72
N ILE A 182 2.25 -9.85 0.68
CA ILE A 182 2.08 -10.54 -0.60
C ILE A 182 3.45 -10.87 -1.22
N LEU A 183 4.41 -9.93 -1.19
CA LEU A 183 5.77 -10.19 -1.67
C LEU A 183 6.46 -11.31 -0.87
N GLY A 184 6.31 -11.31 0.46
CA GLY A 184 6.81 -12.36 1.34
C GLY A 184 6.19 -13.73 1.05
N LEU A 185 4.87 -13.79 0.85
CA LEU A 185 4.15 -14.99 0.48
C LEU A 185 4.57 -15.50 -0.90
N LEU A 186 4.66 -14.64 -1.92
CA LEU A 186 5.13 -15.01 -3.25
C LEU A 186 6.55 -15.61 -3.21
N TRP A 187 7.44 -14.99 -2.43
CA TRP A 187 8.79 -15.51 -2.21
C TRP A 187 8.77 -16.89 -1.52
N PHE A 188 8.01 -17.02 -0.45
CA PHE A 188 7.84 -18.28 0.30
C PHE A 188 7.28 -19.39 -0.62
N PHE A 189 6.23 -19.07 -1.38
CA PHE A 189 5.60 -20.00 -2.32
C PHE A 189 6.54 -20.49 -3.40
N LYS A 190 7.29 -19.58 -4.02
CA LYS A 190 8.25 -19.94 -5.07
C LYS A 190 9.33 -20.91 -4.56
N ARG A 191 9.67 -20.83 -3.27
CA ARG A 191 10.62 -21.75 -2.63
C ARG A 191 9.98 -23.07 -2.24
N TYR A 192 8.75 -23.07 -1.73
CA TYR A 192 8.08 -24.26 -1.20
C TYR A 192 7.39 -25.12 -2.28
N PHE A 193 6.88 -24.50 -3.35
CA PHE A 193 6.23 -25.17 -4.49
C PHE A 193 7.12 -25.22 -5.73
N ARG A 194 8.45 -25.35 -5.57
CA ARG A 194 9.32 -25.62 -6.71
C ARG A 194 8.77 -26.84 -7.46
N PRO A 195 8.47 -26.73 -8.76
CA PRO A 195 8.09 -27.89 -9.53
C PRO A 195 9.27 -28.85 -9.43
N ALA A 196 9.00 -30.11 -9.04
CA ALA A 196 9.97 -31.17 -9.25
C ALA A 196 10.30 -31.12 -10.73
N ILE A 197 11.56 -30.80 -11.05
CA ILE A 197 12.07 -30.90 -12.40
C ILE A 197 11.89 -32.37 -12.76
N ILE A 198 10.94 -32.67 -13.64
CA ILE A 198 10.89 -33.98 -14.28
C ILE A 198 12.15 -34.00 -15.15
N SER A 199 13.16 -34.73 -14.68
CA SER A 199 14.36 -35.10 -15.43
C SER A 199 13.98 -35.95 -16.63
#